data_AF-A0A925Y3M8-F1
#
_entry.id   AF-A0A925Y3M8-F1
#
_cell.length_a   1.000
_cell.length_b   1.000
_cell.length_c   1.000
_cell.angle_alpha   90.00
_cell.angle_beta   90.00
_cell.angle_gamma   90.00
#
_symmetry.space_group_name_H-M   'P 1'
#
loop_
_entity.id
_entity.type
_entity.pdbx_description
1 polymer ?
#
loop_
_entity_poly.entity_id
_entity_poly.type
_entity_poly.pdbx_seq_one_letter_code
_entity_poly.pdbx_strand_id
1 'polypeptide(L)'
;MAANHDISRVKQIAVGVGILLTVMLLVCGALLGWGHLPGLLGEWIGMMIGLMTTPFFLEASFFVIGLTLVVAINHWNQKRDGEEFVYLEQVKGGASKLPDHAKWAIYQKEPLAGEEPSLLAQAEGALAIGDYEAATELIGKMSEAEMKRPETLRLRIELAKSTGREELVGELEKCLSRIENTD
;
A
#
# COMPACT_ATOMS: atom_id res chain seq x y z
N MET A 1 23.71 23.36 7.77
CA MET A 1 22.58 22.44 7.52
C MET A 1 21.28 22.86 8.25
N ALA A 2 21.14 24.14 8.68
CA ALA A 2 19.94 24.63 9.38
C ALA A 2 18.93 25.35 8.45
N ALA A 3 19.41 25.99 7.37
CA ALA A 3 18.59 26.81 6.48
C ALA A 3 17.51 26.03 5.70
N ASN A 4 17.71 24.73 5.44
CA ASN A 4 16.76 23.94 4.64
C ASN A 4 15.47 23.60 5.41
N HIS A 5 15.53 23.58 6.75
CA HIS A 5 14.39 23.26 7.60
C HIS A 5 13.50 24.50 7.88
N ASP A 6 14.03 25.71 7.69
CA ASP A 6 13.28 26.95 7.86
C ASP A 6 12.51 27.32 6.58
N ILE A 7 13.10 27.07 5.41
CA ILE A 7 12.45 27.31 4.11
C ILE A 7 11.21 26.41 3.95
N SER A 8 11.24 25.16 4.45
CA SER A 8 10.09 24.26 4.41
C SER A 8 8.96 24.70 5.34
N ARG A 9 9.28 25.17 6.56
CA ARG A 9 8.30 25.72 7.51
C ARG A 9 7.65 26.99 6.96
N VAL A 10 8.44 27.91 6.41
CA VAL A 10 7.91 29.16 5.83
C VAL A 10 6.99 28.86 4.64
N LYS A 11 7.33 27.88 3.79
CA LYS A 11 6.45 27.41 2.71
C LYS A 11 5.15 26.78 3.23
N GLN A 12 5.22 25.94 4.27
CA GLN A 12 4.03 25.34 4.88
C GLN A 12 3.12 26.39 5.52
N ILE A 13 3.70 27.36 6.22
CA ILE A 13 2.97 28.50 6.80
C ILE A 13 2.34 29.33 5.69
N ALA A 14 3.06 29.63 4.61
CA ALA A 14 2.53 30.39 3.49
C ALA A 14 1.36 29.68 2.78
N VAL A 15 1.44 28.36 2.60
CA VAL A 15 0.34 27.55 2.04
C VAL A 15 -0.87 27.55 2.98
N GLY A 16 -0.65 27.35 4.28
CA GLY A 16 -1.73 27.39 5.28
C GLY A 16 -2.42 28.76 5.36
N VAL A 17 -1.64 29.84 5.39
CA VAL A 17 -2.15 31.22 5.37
C VAL A 17 -2.89 31.52 4.07
N GLY A 18 -2.38 31.05 2.93
CA GLY A 18 -3.04 31.19 1.63
C GLY A 18 -4.42 30.54 1.62
N ILE A 19 -4.52 29.29 2.07
CA ILE A 19 -5.79 28.56 2.16
C ILE A 19 -6.77 29.27 3.10
N LEU A 20 -6.30 29.69 4.28
CA LEU A 20 -7.13 30.42 5.25
C LEU A 20 -7.65 31.74 4.68
N LEU A 21 -6.81 32.53 4.00
CA LEU A 21 -7.21 33.78 3.36
C LEU A 21 -8.21 33.55 2.22
N THR A 22 -8.01 32.51 1.41
CA THR A 22 -8.95 32.17 0.33
C THR A 22 -10.32 31.78 0.89
N VAL A 23 -10.36 30.91 1.90
CA VAL A 23 -11.63 30.52 2.54
C VAL A 23 -12.29 31.72 3.21
N MET A 24 -11.53 32.57 3.90
CA MET A 24 -12.05 33.79 4.52
C MET A 24 -12.66 34.75 3.49
N LEU A 25 -11.96 35.01 2.38
CA LEU A 25 -12.48 35.85 1.30
C LEU A 25 -13.74 35.28 0.66
N LEU A 26 -13.81 33.96 0.50
CA LEU A 26 -14.97 33.28 -0.08
C LEU A 26 -16.18 33.37 0.86
N VAL A 27 -15.99 33.14 2.16
CA VAL A 27 -17.06 33.24 3.17
C VAL A 27 -17.50 34.70 3.34
N CYS A 28 -16.58 35.65 3.49
CA CYS A 28 -16.92 37.07 3.57
C CYS A 28 -17.59 37.57 2.29
N GLY A 29 -17.12 37.11 1.11
CA GLY A 29 -17.71 37.42 -0.18
C GLY A 29 -19.13 36.85 -0.34
N ALA A 30 -19.37 35.63 0.13
CA ALA A 30 -20.70 35.02 0.13
C ALA A 30 -21.66 35.76 1.09
N LEU A 31 -21.19 36.15 2.28
CA LEU A 31 -22.00 36.85 3.28
C LEU A 31 -22.32 38.30 2.87
N LEU A 32 -21.35 39.03 2.31
CA LEU A 32 -21.51 40.42 1.87
C LEU A 32 -22.17 40.52 0.49
N GLY A 33 -21.87 39.58 -0.41
CA GLY A 33 -22.39 39.53 -1.78
C GLY A 33 -23.82 38.98 -1.88
N TRP A 34 -24.30 38.32 -0.83
CA TRP A 34 -25.66 37.79 -0.74
C TRP A 34 -26.74 38.82 -1.09
N GLY A 35 -26.63 40.01 -0.51
CA GLY A 35 -27.62 41.08 -0.69
C GLY A 35 -27.60 41.75 -2.08
N HIS A 36 -26.59 41.48 -2.90
CA HIS A 36 -26.43 42.08 -4.23
C HIS A 36 -26.81 41.16 -5.40
N LEU A 37 -27.29 39.94 -5.12
CA LEU A 37 -27.81 39.02 -6.13
C LEU A 37 -29.33 39.22 -6.30
N PRO A 38 -29.82 39.89 -7.36
CA PRO A 38 -31.25 40.01 -7.61
C PRO A 38 -31.84 38.71 -8.19
N GLY A 39 -32.98 38.27 -7.64
CA GLY A 39 -33.79 37.17 -8.18
C GLY A 39 -33.78 35.88 -7.34
N LEU A 40 -34.37 34.81 -7.87
CA LEU A 40 -34.59 33.52 -7.19
C LEU A 40 -33.30 32.89 -6.61
N LEU A 41 -32.17 33.03 -7.30
CA LEU A 41 -30.87 32.52 -6.87
C LEU A 41 -30.36 33.25 -5.61
N GLY A 42 -30.63 34.55 -5.54
CA GLY A 42 -30.36 35.45 -4.42
C GLY A 42 -31.38 35.38 -3.29
N GLU A 43 -32.37 34.50 -3.36
CA GLU A 43 -33.25 34.16 -2.24
C GLU A 43 -32.94 32.73 -1.75
N TRP A 44 -32.67 31.82 -2.70
CA TRP A 44 -32.34 30.42 -2.44
C TRP A 44 -31.02 30.23 -1.68
N ILE A 45 -29.91 30.84 -2.11
CA ILE A 45 -28.61 30.66 -1.42
C ILE A 45 -28.66 31.26 0.02
N GLY A 46 -29.62 32.13 0.36
CA GLY A 46 -29.75 32.83 1.65
C GLY A 46 -30.64 32.10 2.59
N MET A 47 -31.66 31.44 2.03
CA MET A 47 -32.32 30.33 2.69
C MET A 47 -31.31 29.23 3.02
N MET A 48 -30.37 28.91 2.13
CA MET A 48 -29.29 27.94 2.40
C MET A 48 -28.28 28.43 3.45
N ILE A 49 -27.82 29.68 3.38
CA ILE A 49 -26.94 30.27 4.40
C ILE A 49 -27.65 30.32 5.75
N GLY A 50 -28.92 30.70 5.79
CA GLY A 50 -29.75 30.71 7.00
C GLY A 50 -29.92 29.31 7.60
N LEU A 51 -30.13 28.29 6.76
CA LEU A 51 -30.24 26.91 7.19
C LEU A 51 -28.90 26.35 7.69
N MET A 52 -27.79 26.64 7.00
CA MET A 52 -26.44 26.22 7.36
C MET A 52 -25.92 26.88 8.65
N THR A 53 -26.39 28.09 8.98
CA THR A 53 -26.03 28.81 10.21
C THR A 53 -26.88 28.43 11.42
N THR A 54 -27.86 27.54 11.25
CA THR A 54 -28.60 27.01 12.40
C THR A 54 -27.68 26.17 13.30
N PRO A 55 -27.89 26.17 14.63
CA PRO A 55 -27.00 25.47 15.58
C PRO A 55 -26.80 23.99 15.25
N PHE A 56 -27.87 23.29 14.84
CA PHE A 56 -27.82 21.87 14.49
C PHE A 56 -26.94 21.58 13.27
N PHE A 57 -27.13 22.32 12.18
CA PHE A 57 -26.35 22.09 10.95
C PHE A 57 -24.89 22.49 11.13
N LEU A 58 -24.63 23.54 11.92
CA LEU A 58 -23.29 23.99 12.25
C LEU A 58 -22.53 22.94 13.10
N GLU A 59 -23.18 22.37 14.12
CA GLU A 59 -22.62 21.26 14.91
C GLU A 59 -22.39 19.99 14.08
N ALA A 60 -23.38 19.59 13.27
CA ALA A 60 -23.27 18.44 12.38
C ALA A 60 -22.14 18.61 11.36
N SER A 61 -21.95 19.82 10.83
CA SER A 61 -20.87 20.13 9.90
C SER A 61 -19.51 20.00 10.56
N PHE A 62 -19.34 20.51 11.79
CA PHE A 62 -18.08 20.33 12.52
C PHE A 62 -17.79 18.87 12.85
N PHE A 63 -18.81 18.08 13.19
CA PHE A 63 -18.66 16.64 13.40
C PHE A 63 -18.20 15.93 12.12
N VAL A 64 -18.85 16.18 10.99
CA VAL A 64 -18.51 15.58 9.70
C VAL A 64 -17.12 16.01 9.23
N ILE A 65 -16.77 17.29 9.38
CA ILE A 65 -15.44 17.81 9.04
C ILE A 65 -14.38 17.15 9.94
N GLY A 66 -14.62 17.06 11.25
CA GLY A 66 -13.71 16.40 12.18
C GLY A 66 -13.47 14.93 11.81
N LEU A 67 -14.54 14.18 11.55
CA LEU A 67 -14.45 12.79 11.11
C LEU A 67 -13.71 12.66 9.78
N THR A 68 -14.05 13.49 8.80
CA THR A 68 -13.41 13.50 7.48
C THR A 68 -11.93 13.81 7.60
N LEU A 69 -11.55 14.76 8.46
CA LEU A 69 -10.16 15.16 8.66
C LEU A 69 -9.35 14.05 9.34
N VAL A 70 -9.92 13.37 10.34
CA VAL A 70 -9.30 12.17 10.95
C VAL A 70 -9.11 11.07 9.91
N VAL A 71 -10.14 10.75 9.13
CA VAL A 71 -10.06 9.73 8.08
C VAL A 71 -9.05 10.13 7.01
N ALA A 72 -9.05 11.40 6.57
CA ALA A 72 -8.14 11.90 5.55
C ALA A 72 -6.68 11.88 6.02
N ILE A 73 -6.40 12.26 7.27
CA ILE A 73 -5.06 12.16 7.85
C ILE A 73 -4.65 10.70 7.97
N ASN A 74 -5.55 9.84 8.46
CA ASN A 74 -5.26 8.41 8.60
C ASN A 74 -4.98 7.78 7.23
N HIS A 75 -5.78 8.09 6.22
CA HIS A 75 -5.61 7.63 4.84
C HIS A 75 -4.36 8.20 4.18
N TRP A 76 -4.02 9.46 4.47
CA TRP A 76 -2.78 10.08 3.99
C TRP A 76 -1.55 9.40 4.59
N ASN A 77 -1.57 9.12 5.89
CA ASN A 77 -0.51 8.39 6.56
C ASN A 77 -0.42 6.98 5.99
N GLN A 78 -1.54 6.26 5.86
CA GLN A 78 -1.58 4.94 5.24
C GLN A 78 -1.01 4.93 3.82
N LYS A 79 -1.30 5.95 2.99
CA LYS A 79 -0.74 6.05 1.64
C LYS A 79 0.74 6.41 1.61
N ARG A 80 1.24 7.17 2.59
CA ARG A 80 2.65 7.55 2.67
C ARG A 80 3.52 6.45 3.23
N ASP A 81 3.02 5.76 4.24
CA ASP A 81 3.75 4.75 5.00
C ASP A 81 3.54 3.34 4.39
N GLY A 82 2.67 3.22 3.37
CA GLY A 82 2.37 1.95 2.70
C GLY A 82 1.37 1.12 3.51
N GLU A 83 0.82 0.06 2.92
CA GLU A 83 0.06 -0.96 3.65
C GLU A 83 1.03 -1.75 4.55
N GLU A 84 1.54 -1.07 5.55
CA GLU A 84 2.59 -1.56 6.39
C GLU A 84 1.91 -2.28 7.54
N PHE A 85 1.85 -3.61 7.42
CA PHE A 85 1.55 -4.51 8.51
C PHE A 85 2.12 -3.95 9.80
N VAL A 86 1.23 -3.67 10.76
CA VAL A 86 1.50 -3.19 12.12
C VAL A 86 2.94 -3.46 12.56
N TYR A 87 3.84 -2.51 12.34
CA TYR A 87 5.07 -2.47 13.10
C TYR A 87 4.68 -1.98 14.47
N LEU A 88 4.84 -2.87 15.45
CA LEU A 88 4.70 -2.55 16.87
C LEU A 88 5.58 -1.33 17.17
N GLU A 89 4.91 -0.18 17.20
CA GLU A 89 5.32 1.05 17.86
C GLU A 89 6.81 1.39 17.68
N GLN A 90 7.17 2.08 16.59
CA GLN A 90 8.40 2.86 16.58
C GLN A 90 8.28 3.95 17.66
N VAL A 91 8.69 3.62 18.88
CA VAL A 91 8.72 4.55 20.01
C VAL A 91 9.64 5.71 19.63
N LYS A 92 9.07 6.91 19.50
CA LYS A 92 9.84 8.16 19.47
C LYS A 92 10.64 8.27 20.78
N GLY A 93 11.86 7.77 20.76
CA GLY A 93 12.71 7.69 21.95
C GLY A 93 13.88 6.71 21.86
N GLY A 94 13.92 5.86 20.84
CA GLY A 94 14.98 4.86 20.69
C GLY A 94 14.82 3.68 21.65
N ALA A 95 15.45 2.55 21.33
CA ALA A 95 15.32 1.25 21.99
C ALA A 95 15.67 1.21 23.49
N SER A 96 16.05 2.35 24.09
CA SER A 96 16.43 2.49 25.50
C SER A 96 15.25 2.61 26.46
N LYS A 97 14.04 2.92 25.97
CA LYS A 97 12.83 3.08 26.81
C LYS A 97 11.88 1.88 26.85
N LEU A 98 12.19 0.81 26.11
CA LEU A 98 11.36 -0.40 26.10
C LEU A 98 11.82 -1.40 27.18
N PRO A 99 10.89 -2.15 27.81
CA PRO A 99 11.22 -3.28 28.68
C PRO A 99 12.10 -4.32 27.95
N ASP A 100 13.01 -4.98 28.66
CA ASP A 100 14.02 -5.88 28.04
C ASP A 100 13.39 -7.00 27.19
N HIS A 101 12.19 -7.44 27.53
CA HIS A 101 11.45 -8.48 26.79
C HIS A 101 10.83 -7.99 25.48
N ALA A 102 10.83 -6.69 25.17
CA ALA A 102 10.26 -6.13 23.93
C ALA A 102 11.33 -5.67 22.94
N LYS A 103 12.60 -5.63 23.36
CA LYS A 103 13.73 -5.15 22.53
C LYS A 103 14.04 -6.07 21.35
N TRP A 104 13.64 -7.34 21.41
CA TRP A 104 13.91 -8.32 20.34
C TRP A 104 12.97 -8.21 19.14
N ALA A 105 11.80 -7.57 19.31
CA ALA A 105 10.77 -7.48 18.27
C ALA A 105 10.94 -6.24 17.37
N ILE A 106 11.94 -5.39 17.64
CA ILE A 106 12.14 -4.13 16.93
C ILE A 106 13.36 -4.26 16.01
N TYR A 107 13.10 -4.22 14.71
CA TYR A 107 14.14 -4.08 13.70
C TYR A 107 14.74 -2.67 13.78
N GLN A 108 16.02 -2.57 14.13
CA GLN A 108 16.72 -1.29 14.23
C GLN A 108 17.04 -0.65 12.86
N LYS A 109 16.93 -1.43 11.79
CA LYS A 109 17.17 -1.01 10.42
C LYS A 109 16.06 -1.56 9.54
N GLU A 110 15.75 -0.83 8.49
CA GLU A 110 14.86 -1.28 7.44
C GLU A 110 15.30 -2.67 6.95
N PRO A 111 14.40 -3.67 6.89
CA PRO A 111 14.75 -4.97 6.36
C PRO A 111 15.25 -4.81 4.93
N LEU A 112 16.21 -5.66 4.55
CA LEU A 112 16.67 -5.73 3.16
C LEU A 112 15.44 -5.94 2.27
N ALA A 113 15.38 -5.22 1.15
CA ALA A 113 14.34 -5.43 0.15
C ALA A 113 14.29 -6.94 -0.17
N GLY A 114 13.11 -7.54 0.00
CA GLY A 114 12.94 -8.98 -0.24
C GLY A 114 13.41 -9.31 -1.65
N GLU A 115 14.27 -10.32 -1.78
CA GLU A 115 14.62 -10.86 -3.08
C GLU A 115 13.34 -11.42 -3.72
N GLU A 116 13.05 -11.04 -4.96
CA GLU A 116 11.96 -11.68 -5.68
C GLU A 116 12.26 -13.17 -5.78
N PRO A 117 11.34 -14.05 -5.34
CA PRO A 117 11.58 -15.48 -5.36
C PRO A 117 11.88 -15.91 -6.79
N SER A 118 12.89 -16.76 -6.96
CA SER A 118 13.25 -17.30 -8.28
C SER A 118 12.04 -17.97 -8.95
N LEU A 119 12.03 -18.05 -10.28
CA LEU A 119 10.95 -18.71 -11.03
C LEU A 119 10.71 -20.16 -10.55
N LEU A 120 11.76 -20.84 -10.08
CA LEU A 120 11.67 -22.17 -9.48
C LEU A 120 10.92 -22.15 -8.15
N ALA A 121 11.28 -21.23 -7.24
CA ALA A 121 10.58 -21.08 -5.97
C ALA A 121 9.11 -20.67 -6.15
N GLN A 122 8.80 -19.86 -7.15
CA GLN A 122 7.42 -19.52 -7.50
C GLN A 122 6.66 -20.74 -8.03
N ALA A 123 7.28 -21.55 -8.91
CA ALA A 123 6.66 -22.76 -9.45
C ALA A 123 6.44 -23.84 -8.38
N GLU A 124 7.36 -24.00 -7.43
CA GLU A 124 7.20 -24.85 -6.25
C GLU A 124 6.03 -24.39 -5.38
N GLY A 125 5.93 -23.08 -5.13
CA GLY A 125 4.81 -22.50 -4.39
C GLY A 125 3.48 -22.77 -5.07
N ALA A 126 3.39 -22.55 -6.39
CA ALA A 126 2.20 -22.83 -7.18
C ALA A 126 1.80 -24.32 -7.15
N LEU A 127 2.76 -25.23 -7.25
CA LEU A 127 2.51 -26.66 -7.13
C LEU A 127 2.01 -27.04 -5.73
N ALA A 128 2.62 -26.48 -4.67
CA ALA A 128 2.27 -26.77 -3.29
C ALA A 128 0.83 -26.35 -2.93
N ILE A 129 0.30 -25.30 -3.56
CA ILE A 129 -1.09 -24.85 -3.40
C ILE A 129 -2.07 -25.54 -4.37
N GLY A 130 -1.59 -26.46 -5.22
CA GLY A 130 -2.40 -27.19 -6.19
C GLY A 130 -2.74 -26.41 -7.46
N ASP A 131 -2.09 -25.27 -7.71
CA ASP A 131 -2.26 -24.48 -8.93
C ASP A 131 -1.33 -25.01 -10.04
N TYR A 132 -1.78 -26.06 -10.70
CA TYR A 132 -1.02 -26.74 -11.75
C TYR A 132 -0.88 -25.90 -13.02
N GLU A 133 -1.82 -24.98 -13.28
CA GLU A 133 -1.78 -24.09 -14.45
C GLU A 133 -0.68 -23.05 -14.29
N ALA A 134 -0.64 -22.37 -13.14
CA ALA A 134 0.41 -21.40 -12.82
C ALA A 134 1.80 -22.07 -12.75
N ALA A 135 1.90 -23.26 -12.16
CA ALA A 135 3.17 -24.01 -12.12
C ALA A 135 3.68 -24.34 -13.54
N THR A 136 2.78 -24.74 -14.45
CA THR A 136 3.15 -25.02 -15.84
C THR A 136 3.64 -23.76 -16.57
N GLU A 137 2.94 -22.63 -16.36
CA GLU A 137 3.31 -21.36 -16.98
C GLU A 137 4.68 -20.85 -16.49
N LEU A 138 4.93 -20.94 -15.18
CA LEU A 138 6.20 -20.51 -14.57
C LEU A 138 7.37 -21.37 -15.03
N ILE A 139 7.18 -22.68 -15.17
CA ILE A 139 8.19 -23.58 -15.75
C ILE A 139 8.41 -23.26 -17.23
N GLY A 140 7.36 -22.93 -17.99
CA GLY A 140 7.47 -22.53 -19.40
C GLY A 140 8.24 -21.23 -19.64
N LYS A 141 8.35 -20.37 -18.61
CA LYS A 141 9.16 -19.13 -18.66
C LYS A 141 10.64 -19.36 -18.34
N MET A 142 11.03 -20.55 -17.88
CA MET A 142 12.43 -20.88 -17.57
C MET A 142 13.24 -21.15 -18.84
N SER A 143 14.54 -20.88 -18.79
CA SER A 143 15.45 -21.21 -19.91
C SER A 143 15.66 -22.73 -20.04
N GLU A 144 16.06 -23.21 -21.23
CA GLU A 144 16.33 -24.64 -21.44
C GLU A 144 17.42 -25.20 -20.50
N ALA A 145 18.37 -24.37 -20.08
CA ALA A 145 19.41 -24.75 -19.14
C ALA A 145 18.85 -24.93 -17.71
N GLU A 146 17.90 -24.08 -17.31
CA GLU A 146 17.22 -24.17 -16.01
C GLU A 146 16.23 -25.33 -15.96
N MET A 147 15.53 -25.61 -17.06
CA MET A 147 14.62 -26.75 -17.18
C MET A 147 15.32 -28.11 -17.09
N LYS A 148 16.63 -28.16 -17.37
CA LYS A 148 17.46 -29.37 -17.27
C LYS A 148 18.13 -29.52 -15.91
N ARG A 149 18.00 -28.55 -14.99
CA ARG A 149 18.50 -28.70 -13.63
C ARG A 149 17.76 -29.84 -12.92
N PRO A 150 18.44 -30.61 -12.06
CA PRO A 150 17.83 -31.75 -11.38
C PRO A 150 16.62 -31.35 -10.52
N GLU A 151 16.66 -30.19 -9.88
CA GLU A 151 15.58 -29.63 -9.06
C GLU A 151 14.31 -29.35 -9.90
N THR A 152 14.46 -28.65 -11.02
CA THR A 152 13.35 -28.37 -11.96
C THR A 152 12.78 -29.64 -12.57
N LEU A 153 13.62 -30.65 -12.85
CA LEU A 153 13.17 -31.94 -13.38
C LEU A 153 12.31 -32.69 -12.36
N ARG A 154 12.68 -32.68 -11.08
CA ARG A 154 11.88 -33.27 -10.00
C ARG A 154 10.51 -32.58 -9.90
N LEU A 155 10.50 -31.24 -9.94
CA LEU A 155 9.26 -30.45 -9.93
C LEU A 155 8.35 -30.78 -11.13
N ARG A 156 8.93 -30.92 -12.33
CA ARG A 156 8.19 -31.30 -13.54
C ARG A 156 7.64 -32.73 -13.49
N ILE A 157 8.37 -33.66 -12.87
CA ILE A 157 7.89 -35.03 -12.63
C ILE A 157 6.67 -35.00 -11.70
N GLU A 158 6.73 -34.22 -10.62
CA GLU A 158 5.63 -34.10 -9.66
C GLU A 158 4.40 -33.42 -10.28
N LEU A 159 4.62 -32.37 -11.09
CA LEU A 159 3.56 -31.74 -11.89
C LEU A 159 2.96 -32.72 -12.91
N ALA A 160 3.78 -33.56 -13.56
CA ALA A 160 3.29 -34.55 -14.52
C ALA A 160 2.51 -35.69 -13.84
N LYS A 161 2.92 -36.11 -12.63
CA LYS A 161 2.19 -37.09 -11.80
C LYS A 161 0.84 -36.53 -11.36
N SER A 162 0.79 -35.29 -10.89
CA SER A 162 -0.44 -34.64 -10.44
C SER A 162 -1.42 -34.32 -11.58
N THR A 163 -0.92 -34.11 -12.80
CA THR A 163 -1.75 -33.88 -14.00
C THR A 163 -2.07 -35.15 -14.81
N GLY A 164 -1.62 -36.33 -14.35
CA GLY A 164 -1.92 -37.62 -14.98
C GLY A 164 -1.18 -37.92 -16.29
N ARG A 165 -0.04 -37.25 -16.54
CA ARG A 165 0.76 -37.43 -17.77
C ARG A 165 1.89 -38.45 -17.58
N GLU A 166 1.51 -39.73 -17.46
CA GLU A 166 2.45 -40.82 -17.14
C GLU A 166 3.56 -41.03 -18.19
N GLU A 167 3.29 -40.76 -19.46
CA GLU A 167 4.29 -40.87 -20.54
C GLU A 167 5.41 -39.84 -20.37
N LEU A 168 5.06 -38.61 -19.98
CA LEU A 168 6.01 -37.52 -19.73
C LEU A 168 6.87 -37.77 -18.48
N VAL A 169 6.31 -38.44 -17.47
CA VAL A 169 7.04 -38.84 -16.25
C VAL A 169 8.21 -39.77 -16.62
N GLY A 170 7.95 -40.79 -17.46
CA GLY A 170 8.96 -41.77 -17.84
C GLY A 170 10.13 -41.18 -18.64
N GLU A 171 9.88 -40.14 -19.45
CA GLU A 171 10.94 -39.44 -20.18
C GLU A 171 11.78 -38.52 -19.26
N LEU A 172 11.13 -37.85 -18.31
CA LEU A 172 11.80 -36.97 -17.36
C LEU A 172 12.64 -37.74 -16.34
N GLU A 173 12.17 -38.89 -15.85
CA GLU A 173 12.93 -39.78 -14.95
C GLU A 173 14.19 -40.34 -15.64
N LYS A 174 14.11 -40.67 -16.94
CA LYS A 174 15.29 -41.05 -17.73
C LYS A 174 16.28 -39.89 -17.89
N CYS A 175 15.80 -38.66 -18.11
CA CYS A 175 16.67 -37.48 -18.16
C CYS A 175 17.36 -37.22 -16.81
N LEU A 176 16.63 -37.33 -15.70
CA LEU A 176 17.18 -37.14 -14.36
C LEU A 176 18.26 -38.19 -14.04
N SER A 177 17.99 -39.47 -14.31
CA SER A 177 18.97 -40.56 -14.09
C SER A 177 20.22 -40.43 -14.96
N ARG A 178 20.13 -39.82 -16.16
CA ARG A 178 21.30 -39.56 -17.00
C ARG A 178 22.19 -38.47 -16.41
N ILE A 179 21.59 -37.44 -15.81
CA ILE A 179 22.32 -36.32 -15.19
C ILE A 179 22.98 -36.78 -13.89
N GLU A 180 22.28 -37.52 -13.03
CA GLU A 180 22.83 -38.06 -11.77
C GLU A 180 23.97 -39.08 -11.97
N ASN A 181 24.10 -39.70 -13.15
CA ASN A 181 25.20 -40.61 -13.48
C ASN A 181 26.41 -39.92 -14.16
N THR A 182 26.35 -38.61 -14.41
CA THR A 182 27.42 -37.85 -15.09
C THR A 182 28.21 -36.94 -14.14
N ASP A 183 27.79 -36.86 -12.87
CA ASP A 183 28.54 -36.27 -11.74
C ASP A 183 29.32 -37.36 -10.99
#